data_AF-A0A8J5C8N7-F1
#
_entry.id   AF-A0A8J5C8N7-F1
#
_cell.length_a   1.000
_cell.length_b   1.000
_cell.length_c   1.000
_cell.angle_alpha   90.00
_cell.angle_beta   90.00
_cell.angle_gamma   90.00
#
_symmetry.space_group_name_H-M   'P 1'
#
loop_
_entity.id
_entity.type
_entity.pdbx_description
1 polymer ?
#
loop_
_entity_poly.entity_id
_entity_poly.type
_entity_poly.pdbx_seq_one_letter_code
_entity_poly.pdbx_strand_id
1 'polypeptide(L)'
;MSLLLEHEIGDCHNAKGQQDMCVVGAINNYTTQLMSYGDSSAYNLTESLMFLAHFVGDVHQPLHVGFADDQGGNTIVVWDVSIIETAMKDFYDNDVDTMIEAIKMNITSNDVRQWKTCREKSVTCADKYASESTSLACDYAYQDVEQDSTLGDDYFFSRLPVVEQRLAQGGVRLAAILNKLFSNSAEESKSGSQFLI
;
A
#
# COMPACT_ATOMS: atom_id res chain seq x y z
N MET A 1 10.42 -5.83 -7.17
CA MET A 1 11.61 -5.12 -6.67
C MET A 1 11.20 -4.56 -5.33
N SER A 2 11.56 -5.22 -4.23
CA SER A 2 11.15 -4.78 -2.88
C SER A 2 11.96 -3.53 -2.53
N LEU A 3 11.28 -2.40 -2.34
CA LEU A 3 11.88 -1.14 -1.92
C LEU A 3 11.79 -1.05 -0.40
N LEU A 4 12.70 -1.74 0.28
CA LEU A 4 12.77 -1.77 1.74
C LEU A 4 13.02 -0.36 2.29
N LEU A 5 12.28 -0.01 3.33
CA LEU A 5 12.51 1.16 4.16
C LEU A 5 13.25 0.68 5.41
N GLU A 6 14.49 1.16 5.59
CA GLU A 6 15.16 1.01 6.88
C GLU A 6 14.46 1.89 7.92
N HIS A 7 14.73 1.62 9.19
CA HIS A 7 13.85 1.84 10.31
C HIS A 7 14.02 3.22 10.98
N GLU A 8 13.41 4.29 10.44
CA GLU A 8 12.97 5.51 11.14
C GLU A 8 12.40 6.58 10.18
N ILE A 9 11.73 7.61 10.73
CA ILE A 9 11.38 8.84 9.99
C ILE A 9 12.68 9.50 9.52
N GLY A 10 13.14 9.14 8.31
CA GLY A 10 14.44 9.55 7.77
C GLY A 10 15.08 8.57 6.77
N ASP A 11 14.61 7.34 6.69
CA ASP A 11 15.34 6.23 6.03
C ASP A 11 14.91 5.93 4.59
N CYS A 12 14.37 6.94 3.89
CA CYS A 12 14.08 6.79 2.47
C CYS A 12 15.35 6.93 1.63
N HIS A 13 16.13 5.86 1.53
CA HIS A 13 17.30 5.79 0.66
C HIS A 13 17.52 4.38 0.10
N ASN A 14 18.33 4.28 -0.97
CA ASN A 14 18.80 2.97 -1.43
C ASN A 14 20.08 2.54 -0.72
N ALA A 15 20.59 1.34 -1.04
CA ALA A 15 21.84 0.80 -0.49
C ALA A 15 23.12 1.64 -0.77
N LYS A 16 23.03 2.66 -1.65
CA LYS A 16 24.11 3.62 -1.92
C LYS A 16 23.93 4.93 -1.14
N GLY A 17 22.94 5.03 -0.26
CA GLY A 17 22.60 6.24 0.50
C GLY A 17 21.95 7.35 -0.35
N GLN A 18 21.51 7.05 -1.58
CA GLN A 18 20.80 8.03 -2.39
C GLN A 18 19.40 8.24 -1.82
N GLN A 19 19.12 9.47 -1.42
CA GLN A 19 17.85 9.88 -0.81
C GLN A 19 16.67 9.70 -1.78
N ASP A 20 15.47 9.54 -1.22
CA ASP A 20 14.18 9.36 -1.90
C ASP A 20 14.07 8.07 -2.76
N MET A 21 15.05 7.18 -2.70
CA MET A 21 15.07 5.92 -3.45
C MET A 21 14.39 4.78 -2.68
N CYS A 22 13.17 5.01 -2.21
CA CYS A 22 12.32 4.04 -1.49
C CYS A 22 10.85 4.12 -1.97
N VAL A 23 9.95 3.29 -1.44
CA VAL A 23 8.53 3.29 -1.83
C VAL A 23 7.82 4.62 -1.53
N VAL A 24 8.11 5.28 -0.41
CA VAL A 24 7.56 6.60 -0.06
C VAL A 24 8.03 7.65 -1.06
N GLY A 25 9.34 7.71 -1.34
CA GLY A 25 9.91 8.62 -2.33
C GLY A 25 9.33 8.39 -3.72
N ALA A 26 9.12 7.12 -4.12
CA ALA A 26 8.47 6.77 -5.37
C ALA A 26 7.01 7.27 -5.42
N ILE A 27 6.21 7.05 -4.38
CA ILE A 27 4.83 7.56 -4.29
C ILE A 27 4.83 9.09 -4.44
N ASN A 28 5.71 9.79 -3.72
CA ASN A 28 5.82 11.25 -3.79
C ASN A 28 6.22 11.74 -5.19
N ASN A 29 7.19 11.07 -5.82
CA ASN A 29 7.67 11.38 -7.16
C ASN A 29 6.57 11.21 -8.21
N TYR A 30 5.93 10.04 -8.28
CA TYR A 30 4.89 9.79 -9.28
C TYR A 30 3.62 10.59 -9.03
N THR A 31 3.29 10.90 -7.76
CA THR A 31 2.24 11.87 -7.42
C THR A 31 2.57 13.24 -8.01
N THR A 32 3.82 13.72 -7.87
CA THR A 32 4.27 15.00 -8.41
C THR A 32 4.24 15.02 -9.94
N GLN A 33 4.64 13.93 -10.60
CA GLN A 33 4.56 13.83 -12.06
C GLN A 33 3.10 13.93 -12.54
N LEU A 34 2.17 13.26 -11.86
CA LEU A 34 0.74 13.28 -12.21
C LEU A 34 0.06 14.63 -11.99
N MET A 35 0.62 15.52 -11.15
CA MET A 35 0.13 16.89 -11.03
C MET A 35 0.27 17.70 -12.33
N SER A 36 1.17 17.28 -13.24
CA SER A 36 1.32 17.92 -14.56
C SER A 36 0.30 17.45 -15.60
N TYR A 37 -0.68 16.62 -15.20
CA TYR A 37 -1.74 16.17 -16.09
C TYR A 37 -2.60 17.35 -16.57
N GLY A 38 -2.75 17.48 -17.89
CA GLY A 38 -3.41 18.61 -18.54
C GLY A 38 -2.43 19.63 -19.14
N ASP A 39 -1.16 19.59 -18.73
CA ASP A 39 -0.08 20.42 -19.27
C ASP A 39 0.85 19.64 -20.21
N SER A 40 1.75 20.36 -20.89
CA SER A 40 2.86 19.75 -21.65
C SER A 40 3.84 19.09 -20.68
N SER A 41 3.59 17.83 -20.33
CA SER A 41 4.46 17.03 -19.48
C SER A 41 5.59 16.36 -20.27
N ALA A 42 6.80 16.34 -19.70
CA ALA A 42 7.92 15.55 -20.20
C ALA A 42 7.85 14.08 -19.75
N TYR A 43 6.92 13.74 -18.86
CA TYR A 43 6.78 12.40 -18.28
C TYR A 43 5.72 11.57 -19.00
N ASN A 44 5.89 10.26 -18.98
CA ASN A 44 4.85 9.32 -19.38
C ASN A 44 3.84 9.15 -18.24
N LEU A 45 2.77 9.95 -18.27
CA LEU A 45 1.79 9.96 -17.18
C LEU A 45 1.03 8.63 -17.01
N THR A 46 0.95 7.80 -18.05
CA THR A 46 0.40 6.44 -17.95
C THR A 46 1.28 5.57 -17.06
N GLU A 47 2.60 5.65 -17.25
CA GLU A 47 3.59 4.95 -16.44
C GLU A 47 3.59 5.49 -15.01
N SER A 48 3.52 6.82 -14.83
CA SER A 48 3.41 7.44 -13.51
C SER A 48 2.16 6.95 -12.75
N LEU A 49 1.02 6.81 -13.43
CA LEU A 49 -0.21 6.28 -12.83
C LEU A 49 -0.07 4.81 -12.42
N MET A 50 0.51 3.97 -13.28
CA MET A 50 0.75 2.56 -12.99
C MET A 50 1.69 2.39 -11.79
N PHE A 51 2.79 3.15 -11.76
CA PHE A 51 3.71 3.12 -10.63
C PHE A 51 3.10 3.65 -9.35
N LEU A 52 2.33 4.73 -9.40
CA LEU A 52 1.62 5.22 -8.22
C LEU A 52 0.69 4.15 -7.65
N ALA A 53 -0.14 3.52 -8.50
CA ALA A 53 -1.05 2.47 -8.06
C ALA A 53 -0.30 1.27 -7.45
N HIS A 54 0.78 0.83 -8.10
CA HIS A 54 1.62 -0.26 -7.62
C HIS A 54 2.26 0.06 -6.27
N PHE A 55 2.94 1.21 -6.14
CA PHE A 55 3.65 1.57 -4.91
C PHE A 55 2.71 1.90 -3.75
N VAL A 56 1.51 2.40 -4.01
CA VAL A 56 0.49 2.53 -2.96
C VAL A 56 0.03 1.15 -2.48
N GLY A 57 -0.03 0.15 -3.35
CA GLY A 57 -0.20 -1.25 -2.92
C GLY A 57 0.98 -1.73 -2.07
N ASP A 58 2.20 -1.56 -2.55
CA ASP A 58 3.42 -2.03 -1.88
C ASP A 58 3.60 -1.41 -0.50
N VAL A 59 3.41 -0.10 -0.33
CA VAL A 59 3.59 0.55 0.98
C VAL A 59 2.58 0.04 2.01
N HIS A 60 1.48 -0.59 1.58
CA HIS A 60 0.50 -1.19 2.48
C HIS A 60 0.85 -2.63 2.89
N GLN A 61 1.76 -3.29 2.18
CA GLN A 61 2.27 -4.61 2.53
C GLN A 61 3.29 -4.45 3.68
N PRO A 62 3.03 -4.98 4.89
CA PRO A 62 3.88 -4.78 6.07
C PRO A 62 5.38 -5.08 5.83
N LEU A 63 5.71 -6.20 5.21
CA LEU A 63 7.08 -6.65 4.94
C LEU A 63 7.79 -5.88 3.81
N HIS A 64 7.08 -5.13 2.97
CA HIS A 64 7.72 -4.15 2.07
C HIS A 64 8.28 -2.94 2.84
N VAL A 65 7.94 -2.81 4.12
CA VAL A 65 8.49 -1.82 5.07
C VAL A 65 9.08 -2.54 6.30
N GLY A 66 9.62 -3.74 6.06
CA GLY A 66 10.26 -4.60 7.06
C GLY A 66 11.77 -4.36 7.20
N PHE A 67 12.45 -5.23 7.93
CA PHE A 67 13.87 -5.04 8.27
C PHE A 67 14.80 -5.31 7.08
N ALA A 68 15.84 -4.49 6.93
CA ALA A 68 16.83 -4.71 5.87
C ALA A 68 17.68 -5.96 6.08
N ASP A 69 18.00 -6.28 7.34
CA ASP A 69 18.81 -7.45 7.73
C ASP A 69 18.20 -8.77 7.23
N ASP A 70 16.86 -8.85 7.18
CA ASP A 70 16.12 -10.01 6.68
C ASP A 70 15.48 -9.80 5.30
N GLN A 71 15.84 -8.68 4.65
CA GLN A 71 15.30 -8.26 3.36
C GLN A 71 13.77 -8.17 3.34
N GLY A 72 13.13 -7.75 4.43
CA GLY A 72 11.68 -7.72 4.56
C GLY A 72 11.10 -9.13 4.67
N GLY A 73 11.69 -9.96 5.52
CA GLY A 73 11.26 -11.34 5.78
C GLY A 73 11.61 -12.35 4.67
N ASN A 74 12.25 -11.92 3.58
CA ASN A 74 12.65 -12.81 2.48
C ASN A 74 13.66 -13.88 2.93
N THR A 75 14.45 -13.62 3.98
CA THR A 75 15.39 -14.61 4.54
C THR A 75 14.78 -15.47 5.67
N ILE A 76 13.56 -15.16 6.13
CA ILE A 76 12.88 -15.84 7.25
C ILE A 76 11.67 -16.68 6.75
N VAL A 77 11.58 -16.96 5.45
CA VAL A 77 10.47 -17.73 4.82
C VAL A 77 9.09 -17.29 5.33
N VAL A 78 8.87 -15.97 5.42
CA VAL A 78 7.56 -15.45 5.79
C VAL A 78 6.66 -15.52 4.56
N TRP A 79 5.54 -16.24 4.66
CA TRP A 79 4.62 -16.53 3.56
C TRP A 79 3.62 -15.38 3.34
N ASP A 80 4.08 -14.24 2.81
CA ASP A 80 3.18 -13.10 2.59
C ASP A 80 2.23 -13.29 1.40
N VAL A 81 2.76 -13.66 0.22
CA VAL A 81 1.94 -13.82 -1.01
C VAL A 81 0.88 -14.92 -0.87
N SER A 82 1.19 -15.99 -0.12
CA SER A 82 0.31 -17.14 -0.02
C SER A 82 -0.90 -16.91 0.87
N ILE A 83 -0.95 -15.89 1.71
CA ILE A 83 -2.16 -15.61 2.50
C ILE A 83 -3.32 -15.21 1.57
N ILE A 84 -3.08 -14.30 0.62
CA ILE A 84 -4.14 -13.88 -0.32
C ILE A 84 -4.53 -15.03 -1.23
N GLU A 85 -3.55 -15.76 -1.79
CA GLU A 85 -3.82 -16.90 -2.69
C GLU A 85 -4.59 -18.02 -1.97
N THR A 86 -4.20 -18.33 -0.73
CA THR A 86 -4.89 -19.33 0.10
C THR A 86 -6.30 -18.85 0.43
N ALA A 87 -6.47 -17.59 0.82
CA ALA A 87 -7.79 -17.05 1.12
C ALA A 87 -8.72 -17.05 -0.11
N MET A 88 -8.19 -16.63 -1.27
CA MET A 88 -8.91 -16.67 -2.55
C MET A 88 -9.38 -18.08 -2.88
N LYS A 89 -8.49 -19.06 -2.77
CA LYS A 89 -8.79 -20.45 -3.08
C LYS A 89 -9.79 -21.06 -2.11
N ASP A 90 -9.62 -20.84 -0.81
CA ASP A 90 -10.31 -21.59 0.23
C ASP A 90 -11.63 -20.93 0.68
N PHE A 91 -11.79 -19.61 0.53
CA PHE A 91 -13.00 -18.88 0.97
C PHE A 91 -13.75 -18.15 -0.13
N TYR A 92 -13.11 -17.90 -1.28
CA TYR A 92 -13.67 -17.02 -2.32
C TYR A 92 -13.76 -17.67 -3.70
N ASP A 93 -13.60 -19.00 -3.82
CA ASP A 93 -13.69 -19.74 -5.09
C ASP A 93 -12.75 -19.23 -6.21
N ASN A 94 -11.63 -18.62 -5.84
CA ASN A 94 -10.71 -17.86 -6.72
C ASN A 94 -11.38 -16.67 -7.44
N ASP A 95 -12.50 -16.18 -6.94
CA ASP A 95 -13.19 -15.01 -7.45
C ASP A 95 -12.78 -13.75 -6.68
N VAL A 96 -12.07 -12.86 -7.38
CA VAL A 96 -11.61 -11.57 -6.85
C VAL A 96 -12.80 -10.66 -6.52
N ASP A 97 -13.87 -10.69 -7.30
CA ASP A 97 -15.03 -9.82 -7.06
C ASP A 97 -15.73 -10.22 -5.75
N THR A 98 -15.86 -11.52 -5.49
CA THR A 98 -16.39 -12.04 -4.23
C THR A 98 -15.53 -11.63 -3.02
N MET A 99 -14.19 -11.72 -3.13
CA MET A 99 -13.28 -11.26 -2.07
C MET A 99 -13.40 -9.75 -1.84
N ILE A 100 -13.48 -8.94 -2.90
CA ILE A 100 -13.65 -7.48 -2.80
C ILE A 100 -14.95 -7.15 -2.05
N GLU A 101 -16.06 -7.78 -2.40
CA GLU A 101 -17.35 -7.55 -1.72
C GLU A 101 -17.30 -7.97 -0.24
N ALA A 102 -16.62 -9.08 0.08
CA ALA A 102 -16.40 -9.49 1.47
C ALA A 102 -15.60 -8.45 2.27
N ILE A 103 -14.49 -7.97 1.73
CA ILE A 103 -13.68 -6.91 2.34
C ILE A 103 -14.51 -5.63 2.51
N LYS A 104 -15.31 -5.25 1.50
CA LYS A 104 -16.19 -4.08 1.56
C LYS A 104 -17.27 -4.19 2.65
N MET A 105 -17.79 -5.39 2.91
CA MET A 105 -18.76 -5.60 3.99
C MET A 105 -18.14 -5.43 5.39
N ASN A 106 -16.83 -5.65 5.52
CA ASN A 106 -16.10 -5.54 6.78
C ASN A 106 -15.61 -4.11 7.09
N ILE A 107 -15.68 -3.18 6.15
CA ILE A 107 -15.26 -1.78 6.36
C ILE A 107 -16.45 -0.88 6.70
N THR A 108 -16.30 -0.01 7.70
CA THR A 108 -17.32 0.97 8.04
C THR A 108 -17.07 2.29 7.32
N SER A 109 -18.12 3.12 7.19
CA SER A 109 -17.94 4.50 6.71
C SER A 109 -17.00 5.32 7.61
N ASN A 110 -16.86 4.94 8.89
CA ASN A 110 -15.92 5.61 9.79
C ASN A 110 -14.47 5.28 9.45
N ASP A 111 -14.18 4.01 9.17
CA ASP A 111 -12.86 3.56 8.75
C ASP A 111 -12.43 4.26 7.47
N VAL A 112 -13.31 4.29 6.47
CA VAL A 112 -13.07 5.00 5.21
C VAL A 112 -12.78 6.49 5.44
N ARG A 113 -13.54 7.17 6.31
CA ARG A 113 -13.28 8.58 6.65
C ARG A 113 -11.92 8.77 7.31
N GLN A 114 -11.56 7.89 8.25
CA GLN A 114 -10.28 7.95 8.96
C GLN A 114 -9.10 7.68 8.02
N TRP A 115 -9.20 6.69 7.13
CA TRP A 115 -8.13 6.32 6.21
C TRP A 115 -7.93 7.33 5.09
N LYS A 116 -9.00 7.98 4.61
CA LYS A 116 -8.94 9.09 3.64
C LYS A 116 -8.27 10.34 4.22
N THR A 117 -8.29 10.50 5.55
CA THR A 117 -7.81 11.71 6.20
C THR A 117 -6.28 11.75 6.19
N CYS A 118 -5.74 12.54 5.27
CA CYS A 118 -4.35 12.95 5.22
C CYS A 118 -4.30 14.46 5.49
N ARG A 119 -3.87 14.83 6.71
CA ARG A 119 -3.85 16.23 7.21
C ARG A 119 -2.59 16.99 6.78
N GLU A 120 -1.64 16.30 6.15
CA GLU A 120 -0.45 16.92 5.60
C GLU A 120 -0.81 17.88 4.47
N LYS A 121 0.05 18.88 4.26
CA LYS A 121 -0.08 19.81 3.12
C LYS A 121 0.18 19.10 1.78
N SER A 122 0.82 17.92 1.80
CA SER A 122 1.06 17.09 0.62
C SER A 122 -0.21 16.38 0.14
N VAL A 123 -0.21 15.99 -1.14
CA VAL A 123 -1.32 15.20 -1.72
C VAL A 123 -1.43 13.82 -1.07
N THR A 124 -0.31 13.24 -0.66
CA THR A 124 -0.19 11.91 -0.07
C THR A 124 0.41 11.96 1.34
N CYS A 125 0.08 10.97 2.17
CA CYS A 125 0.67 10.74 3.50
C CYS A 125 1.48 9.44 3.51
N ALA A 126 2.33 9.25 2.49
CA ALA A 126 3.06 7.99 2.27
C ALA A 126 3.88 7.55 3.49
N ASP A 127 4.51 8.49 4.21
CA ASP A 127 5.27 8.21 5.44
C ASP A 127 4.39 7.56 6.51
N LYS A 128 3.16 8.06 6.69
CA LYS A 128 2.19 7.46 7.63
C LYS A 128 1.85 6.03 7.23
N TYR A 129 1.66 5.78 5.93
CA TYR A 129 1.31 4.44 5.44
C TYR A 129 2.45 3.46 5.72
N ALA A 130 3.68 3.91 5.49
CA ALA A 130 4.89 3.16 5.81
C ALA A 130 5.02 2.89 7.31
N SER A 131 4.88 3.91 8.18
CA SER A 131 4.95 3.71 9.63
C SER A 131 3.93 2.69 10.15
N GLU A 132 2.70 2.73 9.63
CA GLU A 132 1.68 1.72 9.95
C GLU A 132 2.10 0.31 9.49
N SER A 133 2.69 0.19 8.30
CA SER A 133 3.20 -1.09 7.79
C SER A 133 4.35 -1.63 8.63
N THR A 134 5.30 -0.80 9.05
CA THR A 134 6.38 -1.21 9.95
C THR A 134 5.83 -1.70 11.29
N SER A 135 4.87 -0.99 11.89
CA SER A 135 4.24 -1.46 13.14
C SER A 135 3.56 -2.82 12.95
N LEU A 136 2.82 -3.01 11.86
CA LEU A 136 2.17 -4.29 11.56
C LEU A 136 3.16 -5.41 11.22
N ALA A 137 4.31 -5.08 10.65
CA ALA A 137 5.37 -6.05 10.42
C ALA A 137 5.88 -6.59 11.76
N CYS A 138 6.16 -5.71 12.71
CA CYS A 138 6.57 -6.10 14.07
C CYS A 138 5.48 -6.87 14.82
N ASP A 139 4.25 -6.35 14.84
CA ASP A 139 3.15 -6.87 15.65
C ASP A 139 2.51 -8.15 15.07
N TYR A 140 2.69 -8.42 13.77
CA TYR A 140 2.04 -9.56 13.13
C TYR A 140 2.99 -10.37 12.25
N ALA A 141 3.71 -9.75 11.32
CA ALA A 141 4.46 -10.51 10.32
C ALA A 141 5.62 -11.29 10.93
N TYR A 142 6.40 -10.64 11.80
CA TYR A 142 7.54 -11.22 12.50
C TYR A 142 7.19 -11.89 13.83
N GLN A 143 6.04 -11.54 14.42
CA GLN A 143 5.63 -12.08 15.71
C GLN A 143 5.43 -13.60 15.64
N ASP A 144 6.03 -14.33 16.58
CA ASP A 144 5.96 -15.79 16.72
C ASP A 144 6.51 -16.58 15.50
N VAL A 145 7.37 -15.93 14.69
CA VAL A 145 8.05 -16.57 13.56
C VAL A 145 9.52 -16.81 13.90
N GLU A 146 9.93 -18.06 13.86
CA GLU A 146 11.34 -18.47 13.92
C GLU A 146 11.83 -18.86 12.52
N GLN A 147 13.14 -18.72 12.30
CA GLN A 147 13.77 -19.20 11.06
C GLN A 147 13.50 -20.70 10.89
N ASP A 148 13.14 -21.12 9.67
CA ASP A 148 12.77 -22.49 9.30
C ASP A 148 11.48 -23.04 9.95
N SER A 149 10.68 -22.17 10.59
CA SER A 149 9.35 -22.56 11.08
C SER A 149 8.38 -22.81 9.91
N THR A 150 7.50 -23.80 10.07
CA THR A 150 6.38 -24.00 9.13
C THR A 150 5.19 -23.18 9.63
N LEU A 151 4.80 -22.17 8.87
CA LEU A 151 3.64 -21.34 9.16
C LEU A 151 2.37 -22.08 8.74
N GLY A 152 1.53 -22.41 9.72
CA GLY A 152 0.28 -23.14 9.51
C GLY A 152 -0.96 -22.27 9.69
N ASP A 153 -2.10 -22.93 9.86
CA ASP A 153 -3.44 -22.31 9.98
C ASP A 153 -3.50 -21.21 11.05
N ASP A 154 -2.85 -21.38 12.20
CA ASP A 154 -2.85 -20.38 13.28
C ASP A 154 -2.21 -19.06 12.82
N TYR A 155 -1.12 -19.13 12.04
CA TYR A 155 -0.50 -17.95 11.44
C TYR A 155 -1.44 -17.34 10.39
N PHE A 156 -2.00 -18.16 9.52
CA PHE A 156 -2.92 -17.72 8.47
C PHE A 156 -4.13 -16.97 9.05
N PHE A 157 -4.88 -17.58 9.96
CA PHE A 157 -6.12 -17.03 10.49
C PHE A 157 -5.91 -15.77 11.35
N SER A 158 -4.76 -15.65 12.02
CA SER A 158 -4.44 -14.46 12.80
C SER A 158 -3.96 -13.28 11.94
N ARG A 159 -3.40 -13.53 10.75
CA ARG A 159 -2.86 -12.47 9.86
C ARG A 159 -3.81 -12.08 8.75
N LEU A 160 -4.71 -12.96 8.30
CA LEU A 160 -5.68 -12.66 7.24
C LEU A 160 -6.48 -11.37 7.49
N PRO A 161 -7.01 -11.09 8.71
CA PRO A 161 -7.73 -9.84 8.96
C PRO A 161 -6.86 -8.58 8.77
N VAL A 162 -5.56 -8.67 9.08
CA VAL A 162 -4.59 -7.58 8.86
C VAL A 162 -4.35 -7.38 7.36
N VAL A 163 -4.17 -8.46 6.62
CA VAL A 163 -4.01 -8.43 5.16
C VAL A 163 -5.23 -7.79 4.49
N GLU A 164 -6.44 -8.22 4.83
CA GLU A 164 -7.69 -7.66 4.30
C GLU A 164 -7.84 -6.17 4.65
N GLN A 165 -7.48 -5.77 5.88
CA GLN A 165 -7.46 -4.37 6.27
C GLN A 165 -6.47 -3.54 5.44
N ARG A 166 -5.27 -4.05 5.18
CA ARG A 166 -4.25 -3.34 4.38
C ARG A 166 -4.63 -3.25 2.91
N LEU A 167 -5.27 -4.27 2.34
CA LEU A 167 -5.87 -4.20 1.01
C LEU A 167 -6.93 -3.09 0.93
N ALA A 168 -7.84 -3.04 1.91
CA ALA A 168 -8.87 -2.00 1.97
C ALA A 168 -8.27 -0.59 2.12
N GLN A 169 -7.28 -0.43 3.00
CA GLN A 169 -6.59 0.84 3.21
C GLN A 169 -5.85 1.31 1.95
N GLY A 170 -5.17 0.40 1.25
CA GLY A 170 -4.47 0.67 0.00
C GLY A 170 -5.43 1.21 -1.07
N GLY A 171 -6.55 0.52 -1.30
CA GLY A 171 -7.59 0.96 -2.22
C GLY A 171 -8.20 2.32 -1.82
N VAL A 172 -8.49 2.51 -0.54
CA VAL A 172 -9.06 3.77 -0.02
C VAL A 172 -8.13 4.95 -0.18
N ARG A 173 -6.85 4.77 0.11
CA ARG A 173 -5.84 5.83 0.01
C ARG A 173 -5.47 6.12 -1.43
N LEU A 174 -5.37 5.11 -2.30
CA LEU A 174 -5.16 5.31 -3.73
C LEU A 174 -6.28 6.16 -4.32
N ALA A 175 -7.54 5.80 -4.07
CA ALA A 175 -8.68 6.58 -4.53
C ALA A 175 -8.68 8.02 -3.96
N ALA A 176 -8.29 8.20 -2.69
CA ALA A 176 -8.17 9.53 -2.09
C ALA A 176 -7.08 10.39 -2.76
N ILE A 177 -5.92 9.80 -3.08
CA ILE A 177 -4.82 10.46 -3.77
C ILE A 177 -5.25 10.85 -5.19
N LEU A 178 -5.81 9.93 -5.97
CA LEU A 178 -6.26 10.19 -7.34
C LEU A 178 -7.38 11.25 -7.36
N ASN A 179 -8.34 11.19 -6.44
CA ASN A 179 -9.36 12.21 -6.31
C ASN A 179 -8.76 13.59 -6.02
N LYS A 180 -7.74 13.70 -5.15
CA LYS A 180 -7.03 14.97 -4.89
C LYS A 180 -6.23 15.47 -6.10
N LEU A 181 -5.60 14.57 -6.85
CA LEU A 181 -4.82 14.93 -8.04
C LEU A 181 -5.71 15.49 -9.16
N PHE A 182 -6.88 14.88 -9.37
CA PHE A 182 -7.74 15.20 -10.50
C PHE A 182 -9.00 16.02 -10.14
N SER A 183 -9.22 16.38 -8.88
CA SER A 183 -10.32 17.29 -8.51
C SER A 183 -10.09 18.71 -9.03
N ASN A 184 -8.84 19.16 -9.14
CA ASN A 184 -8.51 20.52 -9.58
C ASN A 184 -8.43 20.66 -11.11
N SER A 185 -8.24 19.56 -11.84
CA SER A 185 -8.35 19.55 -13.32
C SER A 185 -9.79 19.44 -13.81
N ALA A 186 -10.73 19.07 -12.93
CA ALA A 186 -12.15 18.91 -13.25
C ALA A 186 -12.98 20.21 -13.15
N GLU A 187 -12.45 21.32 -12.62
CA GLU A 187 -13.19 22.60 -12.64
C GLU A 187 -13.26 23.21 -14.05
N GLU A 188 -12.43 22.77 -15.01
CA GLU A 188 -12.54 23.14 -16.43
C GLU A 188 -13.37 22.16 -17.28
N SER A 189 -13.73 20.98 -16.77
CA SER A 189 -14.64 20.05 -17.46
C SER A 189 -15.76 19.57 -16.54
N LYS A 190 -16.94 20.18 -16.69
CA LYS A 190 -18.14 19.75 -16.00
C LYS A 190 -18.46 18.29 -16.34
N SER A 191 -18.68 17.50 -15.28
CA SER A 191 -19.27 16.16 -15.23
C SER A 191 -18.33 14.98 -15.54
N GLY A 192 -17.75 14.37 -14.51
CA GLY A 192 -17.16 13.03 -14.66
C GLY A 192 -16.43 12.47 -13.44
N SER A 193 -17.06 11.48 -12.80
CA SER A 193 -16.49 10.41 -11.98
C SER A 193 -15.62 10.78 -10.77
N GLN A 194 -16.29 10.99 -9.64
CA GLN A 194 -15.68 10.76 -8.33
C GLN A 194 -15.36 9.26 -8.22
N PHE A 195 -14.11 8.89 -7.90
CA PHE A 195 -13.78 7.51 -7.57
C PHE A 195 -14.47 7.16 -6.25
N LEU A 196 -15.65 6.54 -6.36
CA LEU A 196 -16.45 6.05 -5.25
C LEU A 196 -15.92 4.67 -4.85
N ILE A 197 -15.76 4.49 -3.55
CA ILE A 197 -15.46 3.20 -2.90
C ILE A 197 -16.76 2.73 -2.27
#